data_AF-A0A923Q7V9-F1
#
_entry.id   AF-A0A923Q7V9-F1
#
_cell.length_a   1.000
_cell.length_b   1.000
_cell.length_c   1.000
_cell.angle_alpha   90.00
_cell.angle_beta   90.00
_cell.angle_gamma   90.00
#
_symmetry.space_group_name_H-M   'P 1'
#
loop_
_entity.id
_entity.type
_entity.pdbx_description
1 polymer ?
#
loop_
_entity_poly.entity_id
_entity_poly.type
_entity_poly.pdbx_seq_one_letter_code
_entity_poly.pdbx_strand_id
1 'polypeptide(L)' 'ELASASAVAEHYLRHRETRLAQVRAALEAGARTPDEVVETVYADVDRVLWPAARLSVLAQLAHLSRGTPWAQADRA' A
#
# COMPACT_ATOMS: atom_id res chain seq x y z
N GLU A 1 24.95 17.23 -1.10
CA GLU A 1 24.16 16.73 0.05
C GLU A 1 22.66 17.07 -0.01
N LEU A 2 22.20 18.31 0.23
CA LEU A 2 20.75 18.62 0.29
C LEU A 2 19.98 18.43 -1.03
N ALA A 3 20.58 18.79 -2.18
CA ALA A 3 19.95 18.58 -3.48
C ALA A 3 19.71 17.09 -3.81
N SER A 4 20.57 16.20 -3.30
CA SER A 4 20.39 14.76 -3.44
C SER A 4 19.26 14.25 -2.54
N ALA A 5 19.14 14.76 -1.32
CA ALA A 5 18.04 14.41 -0.41
C ALA A 5 16.67 14.79 -0.99
N SER A 6 16.52 15.96 -1.64
CA SER A 6 15.28 16.34 -2.34
C SER A 6 14.94 15.37 -3.46
N ALA A 7 15.91 15.04 -4.31
CA ALA A 7 15.70 14.12 -5.42
C ALA A 7 15.28 12.71 -4.96
N VAL A 8 15.89 12.21 -3.87
CA VAL A 8 15.50 10.92 -3.25
C VAL A 8 14.09 10.99 -2.67
N ALA A 9 13.74 12.08 -1.98
CA ALA A 9 12.41 12.27 -1.40
C ALA A 9 11.32 12.32 -2.49
N GLU A 10 11.55 13.07 -3.56
CA GLU A 10 10.63 13.16 -4.71
C GLU A 10 10.46 11.81 -5.41
N HIS A 11 11.56 11.09 -5.62
CA HIS A 11 11.50 9.73 -6.18
C HIS A 11 10.65 8.82 -5.30
N TYR A 12 10.88 8.84 -4.00
CA TYR A 12 10.15 8.01 -3.04
C TYR A 12 8.67 8.40 -2.95
N LEU A 13 8.35 9.69 -3.04
CA LEU A 13 6.97 10.18 -3.10
C LEU A 13 6.24 9.61 -4.32
N ARG A 14 6.80 9.77 -5.52
CA ARG A 14 6.21 9.22 -6.76
C ARG A 14 6.03 7.70 -6.69
N HIS A 15 7.00 7.00 -6.11
CA HIS A 15 6.90 5.56 -5.89
C HIS A 15 5.71 5.22 -4.98
N ARG A 16 5.55 5.94 -3.86
CA ARG A 16 4.44 5.73 -2.92
C ARG A 16 3.07 6.10 -3.50
N GLU A 17 2.99 7.14 -4.33
CA GLU A 17 1.78 7.48 -5.08
C GLU A 17 1.39 6.37 -6.06
N THR A 18 2.37 5.84 -6.81
CA THR A 18 2.16 4.71 -7.72
C THR A 18 1.64 3.48 -6.96
N ARG A 19 2.26 3.15 -5.82
CA ARG A 19 1.80 2.03 -4.98
C ARG A 19 0.40 2.27 -4.42
N LEU A 20 0.07 3.50 -4.02
CA LEU A 20 -1.26 3.84 -3.51
C LEU A 20 -2.33 3.69 -4.60
N ALA A 21 -2.03 4.07 -5.84
CA ALA A 21 -2.94 3.88 -6.98
C ALA A 21 -3.24 2.40 -7.23
N GLN A 22 -2.25 1.53 -7.12
CA GLN A 22 -2.45 0.09 -7.23
C GLN A 22 -3.27 -0.51 -6.09
N VAL A 23 -3.04 -0.05 -4.85
CA VAL A 23 -3.88 -0.45 -3.71
C VAL A 23 -5.33 -0.06 -3.96
N ARG A 24 -5.60 1.16 -4.46
CA ARG A 24 -6.96 1.57 -4.86
C ARG A 24 -7.52 0.65 -5.95
N ALA A 25 -6.75 0.37 -6.99
CA ALA A 25 -7.18 -0.52 -8.07
C ALA A 25 -7.52 -1.94 -7.57
N ALA A 26 -6.76 -2.48 -6.63
CA ALA A 26 -7.04 -3.78 -6.02
C ALA A 26 -8.37 -3.76 -5.23
N LEU A 27 -8.65 -2.67 -4.49
CA LEU A 27 -9.92 -2.50 -3.78
C LEU A 27 -11.11 -2.39 -4.75
N GLU A 28 -10.98 -1.60 -5.82
CA GLU A 28 -12.01 -1.49 -6.88
C GLU A 28 -12.23 -2.82 -7.61
N ALA A 29 -11.18 -3.63 -7.75
CA ALA A 29 -11.25 -4.99 -8.29
C ALA A 29 -11.87 -6.01 -7.30
N GLY A 30 -12.18 -5.59 -6.07
CA GLY A 30 -12.94 -6.38 -5.10
C GLY A 30 -12.14 -6.90 -3.91
N ALA A 31 -10.85 -6.56 -3.77
CA ALA A 31 -10.08 -6.93 -2.57
C ALA A 31 -10.73 -6.33 -1.30
N ARG A 32 -10.93 -7.18 -0.30
CA ARG A 32 -11.60 -6.89 0.97
C ARG A 32 -10.66 -6.92 2.16
N THR A 33 -9.53 -7.65 2.04
CA THR A 33 -8.56 -7.78 3.13
C THR A 33 -7.18 -7.22 2.76
N PRO A 34 -6.35 -6.84 3.74
CA PRO A 34 -4.97 -6.43 3.47
C PRO A 34 -4.16 -7.51 2.74
N ASP A 35 -4.43 -8.78 3.02
CA ASP A 35 -3.69 -9.90 2.44
C ASP A 35 -4.05 -10.12 0.97
N GLU A 36 -5.32 -9.99 0.59
CA GLU A 36 -5.76 -9.99 -0.83
C GLU A 36 -5.12 -8.82 -1.62
N VAL A 37 -4.98 -7.66 -0.98
CA VAL A 37 -4.28 -6.51 -1.58
C VAL A 37 -2.78 -6.81 -1.74
N VAL A 38 -2.13 -7.44 -0.76
CA VAL A 38 -0.71 -7.85 -0.87
C VAL A 38 -0.54 -8.84 -2.01
N GLU A 39 -1.38 -9.87 -2.08
CA GLU A 39 -1.36 -10.89 -3.15
C GLU A 39 -1.47 -10.25 -4.53
N THR A 40 -2.34 -9.25 -4.69
CA THR A 40 -2.54 -8.56 -5.97
C THR A 40 -1.39 -7.60 -6.29
N VAL A 41 -0.99 -6.75 -5.34
CA VAL A 41 -0.05 -5.63 -5.59
C VAL A 41 1.41 -6.08 -5.59
N TYR A 42 1.73 -7.16 -4.89
CA TYR A 42 3.07 -7.72 -4.73
C TYR A 42 3.20 -9.13 -5.32
N ALA A 43 2.35 -9.49 -6.29
CA ALA A 43 2.34 -10.80 -6.96
C ALA A 43 3.73 -11.21 -7.50
N ASP A 44 4.49 -10.25 -8.03
CA ASP A 44 5.82 -10.45 -8.62
C ASP A 44 6.97 -10.33 -7.61
N VAL A 45 6.68 -10.13 -6.33
CA VAL A 45 7.68 -9.99 -5.26
C VAL A 45 7.76 -11.30 -4.48
N ASP A 46 8.99 -11.72 -4.15
CA ASP A 46 9.24 -12.89 -3.31
C ASP A 46 8.39 -12.85 -2.03
N ARG A 47 7.71 -13.96 -1.75
CA ARG A 47 6.80 -14.11 -0.60
C ARG A 47 7.51 -13.91 0.74
N VAL A 48 8.83 -14.08 0.81
CA VAL A 48 9.61 -13.74 2.02
C VAL A 48 9.49 -12.26 2.41
N LEU A 49 9.22 -11.38 1.45
CA LEU A 49 9.06 -9.93 1.68
C LEU A 49 7.61 -9.52 1.97
N TRP A 50 6.65 -10.43 1.82
CA TRP A 50 5.23 -10.10 1.98
C TRP A 50 4.85 -9.62 3.40
N PRO A 51 5.45 -10.11 4.50
CA PRO A 51 5.19 -9.53 5.82
C PRO A 51 5.50 -8.03 5.90
N ALA A 52 6.58 -7.58 5.25
CA ALA A 52 6.92 -6.17 5.18
C ALA A 52 6.00 -5.40 4.21
N ALA A 53 5.62 -6.01 3.09
CA ALA A 53 4.65 -5.46 2.16
C ALA A 53 3.28 -5.21 2.82
N ARG A 54 2.83 -6.15 3.67
CA ARG A 54 1.59 -6.05 4.43
C ARG A 54 1.58 -4.83 5.34
N LEU A 55 2.68 -4.51 6.02
CA LEU A 55 2.79 -3.29 6.82
C LEU A 55 2.62 -2.02 5.97
N SER A 56 3.17 -2.01 4.75
CA SER A 56 2.95 -0.89 3.81
C SER A 56 1.48 -0.80 3.39
N VAL A 57 0.84 -1.91 3.03
CA VAL A 57 -0.57 -1.95 2.65
C VAL A 57 -1.46 -1.46 3.78
N LEU A 58 -1.25 -1.91 5.01
CA LEU A 58 -2.01 -1.43 6.18
C LEU A 58 -1.90 0.09 6.36
N ALA A 59 -0.70 0.66 6.23
CA ALA A 59 -0.50 2.10 6.31
C ALA A 59 -1.24 2.86 5.18
N GLN A 60 -1.25 2.29 3.97
CA GLN A 60 -1.94 2.85 2.81
C GLN A 60 -3.47 2.77 2.98
N LEU A 61 -4.01 1.64 3.42
CA LEU A 61 -5.43 1.50 3.74
C LEU A 61 -5.84 2.49 4.83
N ALA A 62 -5.05 2.61 5.90
CA ALA A 62 -5.27 3.62 6.93
C ALA A 62 -5.25 5.05 6.37
N HIS A 63 -4.37 5.36 5.42
CA HIS A 63 -4.33 6.65 4.73
C HIS A 63 -5.59 6.92 3.90
N LEU A 64 -6.03 5.94 3.10
CA LEU A 64 -7.25 6.03 2.28
C LEU A 64 -8.50 6.22 3.15
N SER A 65 -8.52 5.53 4.28
CA SER A 65 -9.62 5.55 5.22
C SER A 65 -9.68 6.76 6.15
N ARG A 66 -8.73 7.68 6.09
CA ARG A 66 -8.92 9.01 6.70
C ARG A 66 -10.12 9.76 6.07
N GLY A 67 -10.70 9.25 4.98
CA GLY A 67 -12.02 9.63 4.46
C GLY A 67 -13.19 8.65 4.73
N THR A 68 -12.96 7.43 5.24
CA THR A 68 -14.03 6.42 5.54
C THR A 68 -13.50 5.26 6.42
N PRO A 69 -14.16 4.79 7.50
CA PRO A 69 -13.56 3.86 8.46
C PRO A 69 -13.55 2.38 8.02
N TRP A 70 -12.36 1.80 7.89
CA TRP A 70 -12.09 0.36 7.61
C TRP A 70 -11.96 -0.53 8.87
N ALA A 71 -12.00 0.06 10.07
CA ALA A 71 -11.66 -0.58 11.35
C ALA A 71 -12.61 -1.69 11.84
N GLN A 72 -13.53 -2.17 10.98
CA GLN A 72 -14.51 -3.21 11.33
C GLN A 72 -14.36 -4.51 10.52
N ALA A 73 -13.61 -4.50 9.40
CA ALA A 73 -13.49 -5.68 8.54
C ALA A 73 -12.57 -6.79 9.11
N ASP A 74 -11.76 -6.48 10.11
CA ASP A 74 -10.78 -7.39 10.74
C ASP A 74 -11.34 -8.13 11.99
N ARG A 75 -12.67 -8.19 12.17
CA ARG A 75 -13.33 -8.85 13.32
C ARG A 75 -14.36 -9.93 12.95
N ALA A 76 -14.20 -10.59 11.80
CA ALA A 76 -14.93 -11.80 11.44
C ALA A 76 -13.92 -12.91 11.13
#